data_AF-A0A1L7D3L7-F1
#
_entry.id   AF-A0A1L7D3L7-F1
#
_cell.length_a   1.000
_cell.length_b   1.000
_cell.length_c   1.000
_cell.angle_alpha   90.00
_cell.angle_beta   90.00
_cell.angle_gamma   90.00
#
_symmetry.space_group_name_H-M   'P 1'
#
loop_
_entity.id
_entity.type
_entity.pdbx_description
1 polymer ?
#
loop_
_entity_poly.entity_id
_entity_poly.type
_entity_poly.pdbx_seq_one_letter_code
_entity_poly.pdbx_strand_id
1 'polypeptide(L)' 'MDIRLDPSVLDMARRALNVNSDRALGEALGVSVPTVRAYRRGTSVPSLRVMVELKRLTGRPLDTMCVAADALAKSA' A
#
# COMPACT_ATOMS: atom_id res chain seq x y z
N MET A 1 14.15 5.31 -12.08
CA MET A 1 12.86 5.99 -11.83
C MET A 1 12.11 5.04 -10.91
N ASP A 2 12.26 5.25 -9.61
CA ASP A 2 11.83 4.23 -8.64
C ASP A 2 10.35 4.44 -8.34
N ILE A 3 9.54 3.41 -8.55
CA ILE A 3 8.10 3.45 -8.32
C ILE A 3 7.85 2.83 -6.94
N ARG A 4 7.06 3.51 -6.11
CA ARG A 4 6.63 3.01 -4.80
C ARG A 4 5.13 3.13 -4.62
N LEU A 5 4.57 2.30 -3.75
CA LEU A 5 3.17 2.40 -3.34
C LEU A 5 2.98 3.70 -2.53
N ASP A 6 1.92 4.44 -2.83
CA ASP A 6 1.44 5.53 -1.98
C ASP A 6 0.98 4.95 -0.62
N PRO A 7 1.61 5.32 0.51
CA PRO A 7 1.28 4.77 1.83
C PRO A 7 -0.19 4.99 2.23
N SER A 8 -0.84 6.04 1.71
CA SER A 8 -2.24 6.32 2.00
C SER A 8 -3.19 5.21 1.52
N VAL A 9 -2.80 4.43 0.50
CA VAL A 9 -3.55 3.25 0.03
C VAL A 9 -3.69 2.22 1.14
N LEU A 10 -2.61 2.00 1.92
CA LEU A 10 -2.62 1.05 3.03
C LEU A 10 -3.45 1.57 4.21
N ASP A 11 -3.51 2.89 4.40
CA ASP A 11 -4.37 3.51 5.42
C ASP A 11 -5.85 3.45 5.04
N MET A 12 -6.17 3.68 3.76
CA MET A 12 -7.52 3.46 3.23
C MET A 12 -7.95 2.00 3.40
N ALA A 13 -7.06 1.04 3.06
CA ALA A 13 -7.36 -0.38 3.20
C ALA A 13 -7.64 -0.78 4.66
N ARG A 14 -6.87 -0.24 5.60
CA ARG A 14 -7.14 -0.42 7.04
C ARG A 14 -8.50 0.08 7.47
N ARG A 15 -8.88 1.28 7.00
CA ARG A 15 -10.20 1.87 7.30
C ARG A 15 -11.33 1.03 6.69
N ALA A 16 -11.17 0.59 5.44
CA ALA A 16 -12.16 -0.26 4.76
C ALA A 16 -12.37 -1.61 5.45
N LEU A 17 -11.31 -2.18 6.04
CA LEU A 17 -11.37 -3.43 6.81
C LEU A 17 -11.71 -3.22 8.29
N ASN A 18 -11.80 -1.98 8.76
CA ASN A 18 -11.93 -1.63 10.19
C ASN A 18 -10.84 -2.30 11.06
N VAL A 19 -9.59 -2.28 10.61
CA VAL A 19 -8.44 -2.87 11.32
C VAL A 19 -7.38 -1.83 11.67
N ASN A 20 -6.75 -2.01 12.84
CA ASN A 20 -5.87 -1.01 13.42
C ASN A 20 -4.38 -1.42 13.41
N SER A 21 -4.05 -2.58 12.84
CA SER A 21 -2.70 -3.15 12.87
C SER A 21 -2.19 -3.58 11.50
N ASP A 22 -0.87 -3.51 11.30
CA ASP A 22 -0.21 -4.07 10.10
C ASP A 22 -0.38 -5.59 10.02
N ARG A 23 -0.55 -6.27 11.15
CA ARG A 23 -0.80 -7.72 11.21
C ARG A 23 -2.11 -8.07 10.56
N ALA A 24 -3.21 -7.47 11.02
CA ALA A 24 -4.53 -7.73 10.46
C ALA A 24 -4.62 -7.31 8.98
N LEU A 25 -3.98 -6.21 8.60
CA LEU A 25 -3.87 -5.81 7.19
C LEU A 25 -3.09 -6.85 6.37
N GLY A 26 -1.95 -7.34 6.88
CA GLY A 26 -1.13 -8.35 6.23
C GLY A 26 -1.89 -9.65 6.02
N GLU A 27 -2.60 -10.13 7.05
CA GLU A 27 -3.46 -11.31 6.97
C GLU A 27 -4.54 -11.16 5.88
N ALA A 28 -5.23 -10.01 5.84
CA ALA A 28 -6.24 -9.72 4.82
C ALA A 28 -5.67 -9.68 3.39
N LEU A 29 -4.45 -9.17 3.24
CA LEU A 29 -3.75 -9.09 1.94
C LEU A 29 -2.96 -10.37 1.59
N GLY A 30 -2.89 -11.35 2.49
CA GLY A 30 -2.08 -12.56 2.33
C GLY A 30 -0.57 -12.28 2.28
N VAL A 31 -0.08 -11.29 3.02
CA VAL A 31 1.34 -10.91 3.10
C VAL A 31 1.82 -10.77 4.55
N SER A 32 3.13 -10.85 4.77
CA SER A 32 3.71 -10.72 6.11
C SER A 32 3.70 -9.27 6.63
N VAL A 33 3.73 -9.09 7.96
CA VAL A 33 3.87 -7.75 8.58
C VAL A 33 5.13 -7.00 8.10
N PRO A 34 6.32 -7.63 8.01
CA PRO A 34 7.49 -6.99 7.40
C PRO A 34 7.24 -6.51 5.97
N THR A 35 6.49 -7.27 5.16
CA THR A 35 6.12 -6.90 3.80
C THR A 35 5.23 -5.66 3.78
N VAL A 36 4.20 -5.58 4.62
CA VAL A 36 3.36 -4.38 4.76
C VAL A 36 4.20 -3.15 5.12
N ARG A 37 5.13 -3.30 6.05
CA ARG A 37 6.05 -2.22 6.45
C ARG A 37 7.01 -1.82 5.32
N ALA A 38 7.47 -2.78 4.52
CA ALA A 38 8.30 -2.52 3.34
C ALA A 38 7.52 -1.72 2.27
N TYR A 39 6.24 -2.04 2.06
CA TYR A 39 5.36 -1.24 1.19
C TYR A 39 5.19 0.18 1.72
N ARG A 40 4.94 0.37 3.02
CA ARG A 40 4.85 1.72 3.63
C ARG A 40 6.11 2.55 3.46
N ARG A 41 7.28 1.92 3.59
CA ARG A 41 8.58 2.59 3.43
C ARG A 41 8.97 2.80 1.96
N GLY A 42 8.22 2.20 1.02
CA GLY A 42 8.57 2.22 -0.40
C GLY A 42 9.82 1.41 -0.75
N THR A 43 10.26 0.50 0.13
CA THR A 43 11.42 -0.38 -0.13
C THR A 43 11.05 -1.64 -0.91
N SER A 44 9.76 -1.85 -1.17
CA SER A 44 9.24 -2.97 -1.95
C SER A 44 7.98 -2.54 -2.68
N VAL A 45 7.78 -3.11 -3.88
CA VAL A 45 6.60 -2.88 -4.71
C VAL A 45 5.63 -4.04 -4.51
N PRO A 46 4.33 -3.80 -4.24
CA PRO A 46 3.35 -4.86 -4.14
C PRO A 46 3.19 -5.62 -5.45
N SER A 47 2.93 -6.92 -5.36
CA SER A 47 2.57 -7.70 -6.54
C SER A 47 1.23 -7.26 -7.11
N LEU A 48 0.98 -7.53 -8.39
CA LEU A 48 -0.29 -7.20 -9.03
C LEU A 48 -1.50 -7.78 -8.27
N ARG A 49 -1.37 -8.99 -7.70
CA ARG A 49 -2.42 -9.59 -6.86
C ARG A 49 -2.76 -8.71 -5.66
N VAL A 50 -1.75 -8.21 -4.95
CA VAL A 50 -1.96 -7.32 -3.80
C VAL A 50 -2.54 -5.99 -4.26
N MET A 51 -2.08 -5.45 -5.39
CA MET A 51 -2.61 -4.20 -5.96
C MET A 51 -4.10 -4.31 -6.32
N VAL A 52 -4.52 -5.42 -6.92
CA VAL A 52 -5.94 -5.69 -7.23
C VAL A 52 -6.79 -5.78 -5.96
N GLU A 53 -6.26 -6.42 -4.92
CA GLU A 53 -6.97 -6.50 -3.64
C GLU A 53 -7.07 -5.13 -2.95
N LEU A 54 -6.00 -4.33 -2.99
CA LEU A 54 -6.04 -2.95 -2.51
C LEU A 54 -7.07 -2.11 -3.29
N LYS A 55 -7.18 -2.28 -4.63
CA LYS A 55 -8.25 -1.65 -5.42
C LYS A 55 -9.63 -2.05 -4.92
N ARG A 56 -9.85 -3.35 -4.69
CA ARG A 56 -11.12 -3.87 -4.21
C ARG A 56 -11.51 -3.27 -2.85
N LEU A 57 -10.55 -3.15 -1.93
CA LEU A 57 -10.77 -2.62 -0.59
C LEU A 57 -10.95 -1.10 -0.56
N THR A 58 -10.17 -0.37 -1.35
CA THR A 58 -10.08 1.09 -1.27
C THR A 58 -10.93 1.83 -2.29
N GLY A 59 -11.38 1.15 -3.35
CA GLY A 59 -12.00 1.77 -4.52
C GLY A 59 -11.04 2.61 -5.37
N ARG A 60 -9.76 2.72 -4.98
CA ARG A 60 -8.79 3.58 -5.66
C ARG A 60 -8.32 2.92 -6.98
N PRO A 61 -8.27 3.65 -8.10
CA PRO A 61 -7.74 3.12 -9.36
C PRO A 61 -6.25 2.76 -9.27
N LEU A 62 -5.82 1.68 -9.95
CA LEU A 62 -4.45 1.13 -9.84
C LEU A 62 -3.35 2.11 -10.27
N ASP A 63 -3.60 2.84 -11.35
CA ASP A 63 -2.74 3.88 -11.91
C ASP A 63 -2.49 5.04 -10.94
N THR A 64 -3.38 5.24 -9.97
CA THR A 64 -3.24 6.29 -8.95
C THR A 64 -2.59 5.81 -7.65
N MET A 65 -2.36 4.49 -7.48
CA MET A 65 -1.83 3.93 -6.22
C MET A 65 -0.31 4.03 -6.10
N CYS A 66 0.39 4.25 -7.21
CA CYS A 66 1.84 4.30 -7.25
C CYS A 66 2.30 5.73 -7.46
N VAL A 67 3.42 6.07 -6.84
CA VAL A 67 4.06 7.39 -6.95
C VAL A 67 5.53 7.22 -7.33
N ALA A 68 6.06 8.17 -8.09
CA ALA A 68 7.49 8.26 -8.32
C ALA A 68 8.21 8.59 -7.01
N ALA A 69 9.33 7.93 -6.74
CA ALA A 69 10.11 8.13 -5.51
C ALA A 69 10.48 9.60 -5.30
N ASP A 70 10.77 10.34 -6.39
CA ASP A 70 11.15 11.76 -6.35
C ASP A 70 9.99 12.71 -5.98
N ALA A 71 8.73 12.30 -6.11
CA ALA A 71 7.58 13.19 -5.95
C ALA A 71 7.26 13.51 -4.47
N LEU A 72 7.60 12.60 -3.55
CA LEU A 72 7.29 12.71 -2.11
C LEU A 72 8.40 13.39 -1.29
N ALA A 73 9.60 13.56 -1.85
CA ALA A 73 10.72 14.22 -1.15
C ALA A 73 10.60 15.76 -1.16
N LYS A 74 9.70 16.33 -1.96
CA LYS A 74 9.51 17.78 -2.12
C LYS A 74 8.36 18.36 -1.29
N SER A 75 7.69 17.53 -0.49
CA SER A 75 6.53 17.92 0.30
C SER A 75 6.75 17.83 1.82
N ALA A 76 8.01 17.76 2.26
CA ALA A 76 8.42 17.73 3.67
C ALA A 76 9.27 18.95 4.01
#